data_AF-A0A7C3UV01-F1
#
_entry.id   AF-A0A7C3UV01-F1
#
_cell.length_a   1.000
_cell.length_b   1.000
_cell.length_c   1.000
_cell.angle_alpha   90.00
_cell.angle_beta   90.00
_cell.angle_gamma   90.00
#
_symmetry.space_group_name_H-M   'P 1'
#
loop_
_entity.id
_entity.type
_entity.pdbx_description
1 polymer ?
#
loop_
_entity_poly.entity_id
_entity_poly.type
_entity_poly.pdbx_seq_one_letter_code
_entity_poly.pdbx_strand_id
1 'polypeptide(L)'
;MIQQMVDYEHYTYKISTIQILTHIIFPWLGDNTEKLLFVILLVWLIYEWLQLKNFEEEHFIWVFLLTLVTTNLIAIRTATTNYLMMFSVIIYIFQKLSSSNVPKVNFWILLLEIIYFSGTWFLFFMTVQGQEEQWQMYLPLPVLVLFGLILIKYFKIHYDN
;
A
#
# COMPACT_ATOMS: atom_id res chain seq x y z
N MET A 1 -1.65 35.18 -9.48
CA MET A 1 -0.61 34.29 -8.94
C MET A 1 -0.78 34.03 -7.45
N ILE A 2 -0.91 35.04 -6.58
CA ILE A 2 -1.04 34.81 -5.12
C ILE A 2 -2.35 34.08 -4.76
N GLN A 3 -3.47 34.37 -5.42
CA GLN A 3 -4.74 33.64 -5.23
C GLN A 3 -4.65 32.14 -5.61
N GLN A 4 -4.00 31.81 -6.73
CA GLN A 4 -3.77 30.40 -7.10
C GLN A 4 -2.91 29.65 -6.08
N MET A 5 -1.99 30.33 -5.39
CA MET A 5 -1.18 29.73 -4.32
C MET A 5 -1.99 29.48 -3.04
N VAL A 6 -2.95 30.36 -2.72
CA VAL A 6 -3.85 30.20 -1.57
C VAL A 6 -4.89 29.11 -1.85
N ASP A 7 -5.45 29.07 -3.05
CA ASP A 7 -6.41 28.04 -3.46
C ASP A 7 -5.75 26.65 -3.54
N TYR A 8 -4.45 26.59 -3.89
CA TYR A 8 -3.66 25.34 -3.95
C TYR A 8 -3.64 24.55 -2.62
N GLU A 9 -3.73 25.24 -1.48
CA GLU A 9 -3.75 24.57 -0.17
C GLU A 9 -5.05 23.80 0.08
N HIS A 10 -6.15 24.17 -0.58
CA HIS A 10 -7.45 23.48 -0.47
C HIS A 10 -7.58 22.29 -1.42
N TYR A 11 -6.83 22.25 -2.52
CA TYR A 11 -6.95 21.20 -3.55
C TYR A 11 -6.31 19.86 -3.19
N THR A 12 -5.37 19.84 -2.23
CA THR A 12 -4.63 18.62 -1.90
C THR A 12 -5.04 18.15 -0.52
N TYR A 13 -5.77 17.03 -0.44
CA TYR A 13 -5.97 16.33 0.82
C TYR A 13 -4.61 15.88 1.37
N LYS A 14 -4.05 16.66 2.30
CA LYS A 14 -2.76 16.37 2.96
C LYS A 14 -2.91 15.28 4.03
N ILE A 15 -3.42 14.11 3.64
CA ILE A 15 -3.72 13.00 4.57
C ILE A 15 -2.94 11.74 4.15
N SER A 16 -2.26 11.11 5.11
CA SER A 16 -1.57 9.82 4.92
C SER A 16 -2.54 8.63 4.95
N THR A 17 -2.14 7.42 4.52
CA THR A 17 -3.06 6.25 4.60
C THR A 17 -3.40 5.93 6.04
N ILE A 18 -2.41 6.04 6.92
CA ILE A 18 -2.56 5.74 8.34
C ILE A 18 -3.58 6.70 8.95
N GLN A 19 -3.52 7.99 8.61
CA GLN A 19 -4.50 8.98 9.07
C GLN A 19 -5.92 8.67 8.59
N ILE A 20 -6.09 8.25 7.33
CA ILE A 20 -7.39 7.80 6.83
C ILE A 20 -7.90 6.62 7.68
N LEU A 21 -7.03 5.65 8.00
CA LEU A 21 -7.41 4.50 8.82
C LEU A 21 -7.79 4.90 10.26
N THR A 22 -7.02 5.77 10.91
CA THR A 22 -7.20 6.10 12.34
C THR A 22 -8.22 7.20 12.62
N HIS A 23 -8.49 8.08 11.66
CA HIS A 23 -9.40 9.22 11.84
C HIS A 23 -10.71 9.11 11.04
N ILE A 24 -10.70 8.38 9.91
CA ILE A 24 -11.89 8.27 9.06
C ILE A 24 -12.56 6.90 9.21
N ILE A 25 -11.81 5.80 9.06
CA ILE A 25 -12.38 4.46 9.16
C ILE A 25 -12.63 4.06 10.62
N PHE A 26 -11.63 4.24 11.47
CA PHE A 26 -11.68 3.81 12.87
C PHE A 26 -11.43 5.01 13.81
N PRO A 27 -12.36 5.98 13.87
CA PRO A 27 -12.14 7.26 14.55
C PRO A 27 -11.83 7.13 16.06
N TRP A 28 -12.13 5.99 16.68
CA TRP A 28 -11.80 5.72 18.09
C TRP A 28 -10.30 5.46 18.33
N LEU A 29 -9.50 5.24 17.29
CA LEU A 29 -8.05 4.99 17.41
C LEU A 29 -7.27 6.28 17.74
N GLY A 30 -7.65 7.40 17.12
CA GLY A 30 -7.08 8.73 17.37
C GLY A 30 -5.57 8.88 17.12
N ASP A 31 -5.03 10.05 17.46
CA ASP A 31 -3.66 10.48 17.17
C ASP A 31 -2.59 9.55 17.77
N ASN A 32 -2.86 8.99 18.95
CA ASN A 32 -1.91 8.15 19.66
C ASN A 32 -1.64 6.85 18.89
N THR A 33 -2.70 6.26 18.31
CA THR A 33 -2.57 5.04 17.51
C THR A 33 -1.93 5.34 16.16
N GLU A 34 -2.22 6.50 15.55
CA GLU A 34 -1.55 6.93 14.32
C GLU A 34 -0.03 6.99 14.52
N LYS A 35 0.43 7.69 15.55
CA LYS A 35 1.86 7.80 15.90
C LYS A 35 2.47 6.44 16.19
N LEU A 36 1.74 5.58 16.91
CA LEU A 36 2.19 4.22 17.19
C LEU A 36 2.40 3.42 15.90
N LEU A 37 1.44 3.43 14.97
CA LEU A 37 1.54 2.72 13.69
C LEU A 37 2.69 3.25 12.84
N PHE A 38 2.88 4.57 12.81
CA PHE A 38 4.00 5.21 12.13
C PHE A 38 5.34 4.72 12.67
N VAL A 39 5.51 4.75 14.01
CA VAL A 39 6.73 4.30 14.68
C VAL A 39 6.96 2.82 14.44
N ILE A 40 5.91 1.98 14.53
CA ILE A 40 6.01 0.54 14.29
C ILE A 40 6.51 0.27 12.86
N LEU A 41 5.91 0.90 11.85
CA LEU A 41 6.30 0.68 10.45
C LEU A 41 7.73 1.15 10.17
N LEU A 42 8.14 2.28 10.74
CA LEU A 42 9.52 2.77 10.58
C LEU A 42 10.54 1.90 11.30
N VAL A 43 10.27 1.52 12.55
CA VAL A 43 11.16 0.65 13.32
C VAL A 43 11.28 -0.70 12.62
N TRP A 44 10.17 -1.24 12.10
CA TRP A 44 10.19 -2.47 11.32
C TRP A 44 11.02 -2.33 10.05
N LEU A 45 10.83 -1.26 9.27
CA LEU A 45 11.61 -1.01 8.06
C LEU A 45 13.11 -0.89 8.36
N ILE A 46 13.48 -0.13 9.39
CA ILE A 46 14.88 0.04 9.82
C ILE A 46 15.46 -1.30 10.26
N TYR A 47 14.73 -2.06 11.08
CA TYR A 47 15.16 -3.37 11.53
C TYR A 47 15.50 -4.28 10.34
N GLU A 48 14.66 -4.32 9.31
CA GLU A 48 14.87 -5.19 8.15
C GLU A 48 16.03 -4.74 7.27
N TRP A 49 16.23 -3.42 7.14
CA TRP A 49 17.43 -2.85 6.52
C TRP A 49 18.71 -3.25 7.27
N LEU A 50 18.69 -3.27 8.61
CA LEU A 50 19.84 -3.69 9.42
C LEU A 50 20.17 -5.18 9.27
N GLN A 51 19.19 -6.00 8.85
CA GLN A 51 19.38 -7.43 8.61
C GLN A 51 19.97 -7.75 7.22
N LEU A 52 20.10 -6.77 6.32
CA LEU A 52 20.68 -6.98 4.96
C LEU A 52 22.19 -7.25 4.94
N LYS A 53 22.84 -7.47 6.09
CA LYS A 53 24.29 -7.65 6.21
C LYS A 53 24.85 -8.82 5.39
N ASN A 54 24.02 -9.82 5.07
CA ASN A 54 24.45 -11.03 4.35
C ASN A 54 24.06 -11.07 2.86
N PHE A 55 23.53 -9.97 2.29
CA PHE A 55 23.16 -9.86 0.86
C PHE A 55 22.43 -11.10 0.30
N GLU A 56 21.30 -11.44 0.91
CA GLU A 56 20.36 -12.36 0.31
C GLU A 56 19.46 -11.57 -0.67
N GLU A 57 19.52 -11.90 -1.96
CA GLU A 57 18.79 -11.19 -3.03
C GLU A 57 17.28 -11.12 -2.76
N GLU A 58 16.69 -12.22 -2.30
CA GLU A 58 15.27 -12.27 -1.94
C GLU A 58 14.93 -11.34 -0.77
N HIS A 59 15.80 -11.28 0.25
CA HIS A 59 15.62 -10.36 1.38
C HIS A 59 15.74 -8.90 0.92
N PHE A 60 16.68 -8.60 0.03
CA PHE A 60 16.82 -7.26 -0.56
C PHE A 60 15.56 -6.83 -1.32
N ILE A 61 15.02 -7.70 -2.19
CA ILE A 61 13.77 -7.43 -2.90
C ILE A 61 12.64 -7.17 -1.90
N TRP A 62 12.53 -8.00 -0.86
CA TRP A 62 11.51 -7.83 0.17
C TRP A 62 11.62 -6.48 0.91
N VAL A 63 12.83 -6.09 1.34
CA VAL A 63 13.08 -4.81 2.02
C VAL A 63 12.77 -3.62 1.10
N PHE A 64 13.13 -3.72 -0.18
CA PHE A 64 12.83 -2.70 -1.19
C PHE A 64 11.31 -2.52 -1.35
N LEU A 65 10.56 -3.62 -1.50
CA LEU A 65 9.11 -3.58 -1.62
C LEU A 65 8.45 -3.05 -0.34
N LEU A 66 8.93 -3.45 0.84
CA LEU A 66 8.46 -2.90 2.12
C LEU A 66 8.71 -1.38 2.19
N THR A 67 9.85 -0.90 1.68
CA THR A 67 10.16 0.54 1.63
C THR A 67 9.12 1.30 0.80
N LEU A 68 8.77 0.79 -0.39
CA LEU A 68 7.77 1.41 -1.26
C LEU A 68 6.39 1.47 -0.59
N VAL A 69 5.97 0.36 0.04
CA VAL A 69 4.68 0.29 0.73
C VAL A 69 4.65 1.22 1.95
N THR A 70 5.68 1.17 2.79
CA THR A 70 5.79 1.99 4.01
C THR A 70 5.76 3.47 3.68
N THR A 71 6.50 3.88 2.63
CA THR A 71 6.50 5.27 2.17
C THR A 71 5.11 5.71 1.74
N ASN A 72 4.36 4.88 0.99
CA ASN A 72 3.00 5.22 0.56
C ASN A 72 1.96 5.18 1.71
N LEU A 73 2.22 4.44 2.78
CA LEU A 73 1.37 4.43 3.97
C LEU A 73 1.53 5.70 4.80
N ILE A 74 2.79 6.11 4.98
CA ILE A 74 3.21 7.17 5.88
C ILE A 74 3.19 8.56 5.22
N ALA A 75 3.66 8.66 3.99
CA ALA A 75 3.83 9.96 3.33
C ALA A 75 2.48 10.64 3.09
N ILE A 76 2.49 11.97 3.23
CA ILE A 76 1.39 12.81 2.78
C ILE A 76 1.35 12.73 1.25
N ARG A 77 0.19 12.38 0.70
CA ARG A 77 0.04 12.15 -0.73
C ARG A 77 -0.39 13.41 -1.46
N THR A 78 0.14 13.56 -2.66
CA THR A 78 -0.19 14.65 -3.59
C THR A 78 -1.04 14.18 -4.77
N ALA A 79 -1.01 12.88 -5.10
CA ALA A 79 -1.84 12.24 -6.14
C ALA A 79 -1.77 10.70 -6.05
N THR A 80 -2.76 9.99 -6.59
CA THR A 80 -2.74 8.51 -6.75
C THR A 80 -1.69 8.00 -7.73
N THR A 81 -1.07 8.85 -8.56
CA THR A 81 -0.02 8.45 -9.52
C THR A 81 1.19 7.80 -8.87
N ASN A 82 1.47 8.12 -7.59
CA ASN A 82 2.53 7.47 -6.81
C ASN A 82 2.31 5.94 -6.66
N TYR A 83 1.09 5.44 -6.92
CA TYR A 83 0.76 4.01 -6.89
C TYR A 83 1.30 3.21 -8.06
N LEU A 84 1.79 3.85 -9.12
CA LEU A 84 2.51 3.15 -10.18
C LEU A 84 3.69 2.33 -9.65
N MET A 85 4.40 2.85 -8.64
CA MET A 85 5.50 2.12 -7.98
C MET A 85 5.02 0.87 -7.24
N MET A 86 3.77 0.84 -6.79
CA MET A 86 3.21 -0.27 -6.03
C MET A 86 2.83 -1.46 -6.93
N PHE A 87 2.77 -1.29 -8.26
CA PHE A 87 2.61 -2.41 -9.19
C PHE A 87 3.75 -3.43 -9.07
N SER A 88 4.99 -2.98 -8.81
CA SER A 88 6.11 -3.89 -8.56
C SER A 88 5.84 -4.80 -7.35
N VAL A 89 5.17 -4.27 -6.32
CA VAL A 89 4.77 -5.04 -5.13
C VAL A 89 3.68 -6.05 -5.47
N ILE A 90 2.68 -5.65 -6.25
CA ILE A 90 1.60 -6.54 -6.70
C ILE A 90 2.16 -7.70 -7.53
N ILE A 91 3.04 -7.41 -8.50
CA ILE A 91 3.66 -8.42 -9.36
C ILE A 91 4.45 -9.41 -8.51
N TYR A 92 5.25 -8.92 -7.57
CA TYR A 92 5.97 -9.79 -6.64
C TYR A 92 5.02 -10.68 -5.82
N ILE A 93 3.91 -10.10 -5.31
CA ILE A 93 2.90 -10.85 -4.55
C ILE A 93 2.30 -11.96 -5.41
N PHE A 94 1.87 -11.65 -6.63
CA PHE A 94 1.25 -12.63 -7.52
C PHE A 94 2.23 -13.68 -8.02
N GLN A 95 3.49 -13.32 -8.27
CA GLN A 95 4.53 -14.30 -8.59
C GLN A 95 4.69 -15.30 -7.44
N LYS A 96 4.81 -14.82 -6.20
CA LYS A 96 4.95 -15.66 -5.01
C LYS A 96 3.69 -16.49 -4.73
N LEU A 97 2.50 -15.96 -4.96
CA LEU A 97 1.26 -16.75 -4.85
C LEU A 97 1.13 -17.79 -5.97
N SER A 98 1.50 -17.45 -7.21
CA SER A 98 1.39 -18.37 -8.35
C SER A 98 2.30 -19.58 -8.21
N SER A 99 3.48 -19.38 -7.60
CA SER A 99 4.40 -20.47 -7.23
C SER A 99 3.94 -21.31 -6.03
N SER A 100 2.79 -21.01 -5.42
CA SER A 100 2.26 -21.79 -4.29
C SER A 100 1.59 -23.09 -4.72
N ASN A 101 1.57 -24.08 -3.82
CA ASN A 101 0.81 -25.32 -3.98
C ASN A 101 -0.72 -25.16 -3.77
N VAL A 102 -1.24 -23.93 -3.69
CA VAL A 102 -2.67 -23.71 -3.44
C VAL A 102 -3.48 -24.07 -4.70
N PRO A 103 -4.49 -24.95 -4.58
CA PRO A 103 -5.27 -25.37 -5.74
C PRO A 103 -6.01 -24.17 -6.34
N LYS A 104 -5.96 -24.05 -7.67
CA LYS A 104 -6.58 -22.96 -8.43
C LYS A 104 -6.08 -21.56 -8.05
N VAL A 105 -4.88 -21.42 -7.49
CA VAL A 105 -4.34 -20.10 -7.11
C VAL A 105 -4.34 -19.11 -8.27
N ASN A 106 -3.99 -19.54 -9.48
CA ASN A 106 -4.01 -18.69 -10.67
C ASN A 106 -5.42 -18.17 -11.02
N PHE A 107 -6.46 -18.96 -10.77
CA PHE A 107 -7.84 -18.50 -10.93
C PHE A 107 -8.20 -17.42 -9.90
N TRP A 108 -7.77 -17.61 -8.64
CA TRP A 108 -7.97 -16.61 -7.60
C TRP A 108 -7.18 -15.33 -7.84
N ILE A 109 -5.94 -15.42 -8.35
CA ILE A 109 -5.15 -14.26 -8.78
C ILE A 109 -5.89 -13.50 -9.89
N LEU A 110 -6.34 -14.19 -10.94
CA LEU A 110 -7.09 -13.58 -12.04
C LEU A 110 -8.36 -12.88 -11.53
N LEU A 111 -9.09 -13.54 -10.63
CA LEU A 111 -10.30 -12.97 -10.03
C LEU A 111 -9.97 -11.70 -9.22
N LEU A 112 -8.89 -11.73 -8.42
CA LEU A 112 -8.41 -10.56 -7.68
C LEU A 112 -7.99 -9.41 -8.60
N GLU A 113 -7.32 -9.70 -9.72
CA GLU A 113 -6.96 -8.72 -10.74
C GLU A 113 -8.19 -8.06 -11.37
N ILE A 114 -9.19 -8.87 -11.76
CA ILE A 114 -10.45 -8.37 -12.33
C ILE A 114 -11.19 -7.50 -11.30
N ILE A 115 -11.29 -7.95 -10.05
CA ILE A 115 -11.94 -7.19 -8.97
C ILE A 115 -11.18 -5.88 -8.70
N TYR A 116 -9.85 -5.92 -8.62
CA TYR A 116 -9.05 -4.74 -8.35
C TYR A 116 -9.13 -3.73 -9.50
N PHE A 117 -9.01 -4.20 -10.75
CA PHE A 117 -9.14 -3.36 -11.93
C PHE A 117 -10.53 -2.73 -12.01
N SER A 118 -11.59 -3.53 -11.95
CA SER A 118 -12.97 -3.04 -12.05
C SER A 118 -13.34 -2.17 -10.84
N GLY A 119 -12.86 -2.54 -9.64
CA GLY A 119 -13.12 -1.84 -8.39
C GLY A 119 -12.45 -0.47 -8.33
N THR A 120 -11.24 -0.32 -8.86
CA THR A 120 -10.56 0.99 -8.94
C THR A 120 -11.26 1.91 -9.93
N TRP A 121 -11.71 1.42 -11.09
CA TRP A 121 -12.54 2.18 -12.02
C TRP A 121 -13.89 2.57 -11.41
N PHE A 122 -14.55 1.63 -10.73
CA PHE A 122 -15.80 1.91 -10.04
C PHE A 122 -15.63 2.98 -8.95
N LEU A 123 -14.59 2.86 -8.12
CA LEU A 123 -14.25 3.88 -7.13
C LEU A 123 -13.97 5.23 -7.78
N PHE A 124 -13.23 5.26 -8.89
CA PHE A 124 -12.96 6.48 -9.64
C PHE A 124 -14.27 7.17 -10.07
N PHE A 125 -15.18 6.45 -10.72
CA PHE A 125 -16.45 7.01 -11.17
C PHE A 125 -17.36 7.48 -10.02
N MET A 126 -17.30 6.80 -8.87
CA MET A 126 -18.14 7.11 -7.72
C MET A 126 -17.61 8.25 -6.85
N THR A 127 -16.28 8.44 -6.81
CA THR A 127 -15.63 9.30 -5.82
C THR A 127 -15.01 10.54 -6.42
N VAL A 128 -14.57 10.52 -7.68
CA VAL A 128 -13.97 11.71 -8.29
C VAL A 128 -15.08 12.73 -8.58
N GLN A 129 -14.98 13.89 -7.93
CA GLN A 129 -15.87 15.02 -8.13
C GLN A 129 -15.06 16.21 -8.63
N GLY A 130 -15.37 16.70 -9.83
CA GLY A 130 -14.56 17.75 -10.47
C GLY A 130 -13.16 17.24 -10.84
N GLN A 131 -12.11 17.93 -10.35
CA GLN A 131 -10.70 17.57 -10.56
C GLN A 131 -10.03 17.00 -9.28
N GLU A 132 -10.82 16.65 -8.26
CA GLU A 132 -10.31 16.23 -6.96
C GLU A 132 -10.57 14.75 -6.67
N GLU A 133 -9.51 14.04 -6.28
CA GLU A 133 -9.56 12.67 -5.80
C GLU A 133 -9.93 12.65 -4.31
N GLN A 134 -10.97 11.90 -3.96
CA GLN A 134 -11.41 11.78 -2.58
C GLN A 134 -10.59 10.74 -1.80
N TRP A 135 -10.63 10.82 -0.47
CA TRP A 135 -9.81 10.02 0.44
C TRP A 135 -9.92 8.50 0.20
N GLN A 136 -11.08 8.01 -0.27
CA GLN A 136 -11.37 6.61 -0.56
C GLN A 136 -10.44 6.01 -1.62
N MET A 137 -9.98 6.82 -2.58
CA MET A 137 -9.07 6.37 -3.64
C MET A 137 -7.69 5.98 -3.09
N TYR A 138 -7.33 6.50 -1.92
CA TYR A 138 -5.97 6.36 -1.42
C TYR A 138 -5.75 5.18 -0.47
N LEU A 139 -6.82 4.51 -0.07
CA LEU A 139 -6.76 3.46 0.95
C LEU A 139 -6.55 2.05 0.41
N PRO A 140 -7.25 1.60 -0.65
CA PRO A 140 -7.29 0.18 -1.00
C PRO A 140 -5.90 -0.40 -1.28
N LEU A 141 -5.13 0.22 -2.17
CA LEU A 141 -3.90 -0.38 -2.66
C LEU A 141 -2.80 -0.50 -1.59
N PRO A 142 -2.41 0.56 -0.86
CA PRO A 142 -1.37 0.45 0.16
C PRO A 142 -1.66 -0.56 1.26
N VAL A 143 -2.91 -0.63 1.70
CA VAL A 143 -3.33 -1.59 2.72
C VAL A 143 -3.31 -3.01 2.19
N LEU A 144 -3.84 -3.23 0.97
CA LEU A 144 -3.89 -4.55 0.35
C LEU A 144 -2.49 -5.12 0.10
N VAL A 145 -1.55 -4.32 -0.41
CA VAL A 145 -0.19 -4.82 -0.67
C VAL A 145 0.64 -4.98 0.59
N LEU A 146 0.43 -4.15 1.63
CA LEU A 146 1.06 -4.38 2.94
C LEU A 146 0.62 -5.74 3.48
N PHE A 147 -0.68 -6.00 3.45
CA PHE A 147 -1.24 -7.27 3.88
C PHE A 147 -0.68 -8.43 3.05
N GLY A 148 -0.61 -8.29 1.71
CA GLY A 148 -0.02 -9.29 0.83
C GLY A 148 1.46 -9.58 1.13
N LEU A 149 2.27 -8.54 1.37
CA LEU A 149 3.68 -8.71 1.75
C LEU A 149 3.84 -9.42 3.10
N ILE A 150 3.02 -9.06 4.09
CA ILE A 150 2.99 -9.72 5.40
C ILE A 150 2.61 -11.19 5.21
N LEU A 151 1.56 -11.48 4.43
CA LEU A 151 1.13 -12.85 4.17
C LEU A 151 2.27 -13.68 3.58
N ILE A 152 2.96 -13.19 2.55
CA ILE A 152 4.07 -13.93 1.92
C ILE A 152 5.23 -14.16 2.88
N LYS A 153 5.52 -13.20 3.77
CA LYS A 153 6.60 -13.35 4.74
C LYS A 153 6.31 -14.41 5.80
N TYR A 154 5.09 -14.42 6.34
CA TYR A 154 4.73 -15.30 7.46
C TYR A 154 4.20 -16.64 7.01
N PHE A 155 3.36 -16.66 5.98
CA PHE A 155 3.04 -17.89 5.28
C PHE A 155 4.21 -18.14 4.34
N LYS A 156 5.21 -18.85 4.86
CA LYS A 156 6.24 -19.55 4.10
C LYS A 156 5.52 -20.57 3.22
N ILE A 157 4.83 -20.07 2.20
CA ILE A 157 4.18 -20.84 1.16
C ILE A 157 5.25 -21.83 0.75
N HIS A 158 5.04 -23.11 1.06
CA HIS A 158 6.02 -24.15 0.79
C HIS A 158 6.20 -24.19 -0.72
N TYR A 159 7.28 -23.60 -1.18
CA TYR A 159 7.79 -23.72 -2.53
C TYR A 159 8.52 -25.05 -2.54
N ASP A 160 7.84 -26.12 -2.92
CA ASP A 160 8.51 -27.37 -3.25
C ASP A 160 9.36 -27.08 -4.49
N ASN A 161 10.68 -27.07 -4.31
CA ASN A 161 11.68 -27.16 -5.38
C ASN A 161 11.74 -28.59 -5.92
#